data_AF-A0A7L7LA96-F1
#
_entry.id   AF-A0A7L7LA96-F1
#
_cell.length_a   1.000
_cell.length_b   1.000
_cell.length_c   1.000
_cell.angle_alpha   90.00
_cell.angle_beta   90.00
_cell.angle_gamma   90.00
#
_symmetry.space_group_name_H-M   'P 1'
#
loop_
_entity.id
_entity.type
_entity.pdbx_description
1 polymer ?
#
loop_
_entity_poly.entity_id
_entity_poly.type
_entity_poly.pdbx_seq_one_letter_code
_entity_poly.pdbx_strand_id
1 'polypeptide(L)' 'MARLLDYIFSNLEEKNLNRSQVEAYIRYLDEIILQGLPLEKDLAFQKIKLQLLNRLHQLNQQQIQFYWASTMQN' A
#
# COMPACT_ATOMS: atom_id res chain seq x y z
N MET A 1 14.51 14.09 6.00
CA MET A 1 13.80 12.90 5.49
C MET A 1 12.32 12.82 5.87
N ALA A 2 11.91 12.98 7.14
CA ALA A 2 10.52 12.77 7.57
C ALA A 2 9.47 13.53 6.74
N ARG A 3 9.71 14.81 6.42
CA ARG A 3 8.76 15.66 5.68
C ARG A 3 8.41 15.18 4.27
N LEU A 4 9.33 14.50 3.56
CA LEU A 4 9.05 14.01 2.21
C LEU A 4 8.14 12.78 2.27
N LEU A 5 8.38 11.91 3.25
CA LEU A 5 7.56 10.73 3.49
C LEU A 5 6.17 11.13 3.98
N ASP A 6 6.12 12.02 4.97
CA ASP A 6 4.87 12.60 5.45
C ASP A 6 4.10 13.25 4.30
N TYR A 7 4.76 13.97 3.38
CA TYR A 7 4.12 14.58 2.21
C TYR A 7 3.65 13.58 1.16
N ILE A 8 4.48 12.59 0.81
CA ILE A 8 4.12 11.53 -0.15
C ILE A 8 2.92 10.73 0.38
N PHE A 9 2.92 10.39 1.67
CA PHE A 9 1.88 9.57 2.27
C PHE A 9 0.63 10.37 2.66
N SER A 10 0.73 11.66 2.96
CA SER A 10 -0.45 12.53 3.19
C SER A 10 -1.24 12.81 1.92
N ASN A 11 -0.59 12.73 0.75
CA ASN A 11 -1.20 12.94 -0.57
C ASN A 11 -1.37 11.64 -1.36
N LEU A 12 -1.15 10.49 -0.73
CA LEU A 12 -1.34 9.21 -1.37
C LEU A 12 -2.84 9.00 -1.56
N GLU A 13 -3.35 9.33 -2.74
CA GLU A 13 -4.68 8.90 -3.14
C GLU A 13 -4.65 7.37 -3.31
N GLU A 14 -4.83 6.65 -2.20
CA GLU A 14 -4.81 5.17 -2.11
C GLU A 14 -5.60 4.49 -3.24
N LYS A 15 -6.66 5.14 -3.72
CA LYS A 15 -7.56 4.65 -4.77
C LYS A 15 -6.91 4.54 -6.14
N ASN A 16 -5.83 5.28 -6.41
CA ASN A 16 -5.20 5.37 -7.73
C ASN A 16 -3.91 4.56 -7.86
N LEU A 17 -3.44 3.92 -6.79
CA LEU A 17 -2.24 3.08 -6.85
C LEU A 17 -2.52 1.74 -7.53
N ASN A 18 -1.61 1.35 -8.42
CA ASN A 18 -1.57 0.03 -9.02
C ASN A 18 -0.75 -0.97 -8.17
N ARG A 19 -0.83 -2.26 -8.51
CA ARG A 19 -0.20 -3.35 -7.73
C ARG A 19 1.29 -3.15 -7.52
N SER A 20 2.04 -2.85 -8.59
CA SER A 20 3.48 -2.67 -8.54
C SER A 20 3.90 -1.48 -7.66
N GLN A 21 3.14 -0.39 -7.72
CA GLN A 21 3.37 0.78 -6.86
C GLN A 21 3.12 0.45 -5.39
N VAL A 22 2.02 -0.25 -5.09
CA VAL A 22 1.69 -0.68 -3.72
C VAL A 22 2.80 -1.57 -3.14
N GLU A 23 3.25 -2.57 -3.90
CA GLU A 23 4.33 -3.49 -3.47
C GLU A 23 5.67 -2.78 -3.30
N ALA A 24 5.98 -1.78 -4.13
CA ALA A 24 7.18 -0.96 -3.98
C ALA A 24 7.14 -0.13 -2.69
N TYR A 25 6.00 0.52 -2.40
CA TYR A 25 5.83 1.31 -1.18
C TYR A 25 5.85 0.46 0.08
N ILE A 26 5.27 -0.76 0.06
CA ILE A 26 5.35 -1.67 1.21
C ILE A 26 6.81 -2.05 1.50
N ARG A 27 7.58 -2.45 0.48
CA ARG A 27 9.00 -2.77 0.66
C ARG A 27 9.80 -1.60 1.23
N TYR A 28 9.54 -0.41 0.71
CA TYR A 28 10.21 0.80 1.18
C TYR A 28 9.84 1.13 2.64
N LEU A 29 8.58 0.94 3.05
CA LEU A 29 8.18 1.08 4.45
C LEU A 29 8.86 0.04 5.34
N ASP A 30 8.99 -1.20 4.89
CA ASP A 30 9.69 -2.25 5.64
C ASP A 30 11.16 -1.88 5.88
N GLU A 31 11.85 -1.36 4.87
CA GLU A 31 13.23 -0.89 5.00
C GLU A 31 13.36 0.26 6.01
N ILE A 32 12.39 1.17 6.06
CA ILE A 32 12.39 2.30 7.02
C ILE A 32 12.10 1.80 8.45
N ILE A 33 11.11 0.93 8.62
CA ILE A 33 10.70 0.40 9.93
C ILE A 33 11.83 -0.40 10.55
N LEU A 34 12.55 -1.19 9.75
CA LEU A 34 13.72 -1.97 10.18
C LEU A 34 14.87 -1.11 10.74
N GLN A 35 14.94 0.18 10.43
CA GLN A 35 15.99 1.07 10.94
C GLN A 35 15.79 1.50 12.40
N GLY A 36 14.72 1.04 13.07
CA GLY A 36 14.48 1.33 14.49
C GLY A 36 14.02 2.77 14.70
N LEU A 37 12.82 3.08 14.20
CA LEU A 37 12.23 4.41 14.33
C LEU A 37 11.75 4.70 15.77
N PRO A 38 11.68 5.99 16.17
CA PRO A 38 10.93 6.39 17.36
C PRO A 38 9.48 5.91 17.29
N LEU A 39 8.93 5.48 18.43
CA LEU A 39 7.61 4.84 18.54
C LEU A 39 6.49 5.59 17.80
N GLU A 40 6.47 6.92 17.90
CA GLU A 40 5.46 7.76 17.25
C GLU A 40 5.50 7.67 15.73
N LYS A 41 6.70 7.58 15.15
CA LYS A 41 6.90 7.44 13.70
C LYS A 41 6.65 6.01 13.25
N ASP A 42 7.08 5.02 14.04
CA ASP A 42 6.78 3.63 13.77
C ASP A 42 5.26 3.43 13.66
N LEU A 43 4.48 3.91 14.63
CA LEU A 43 3.02 3.80 14.58
C LEU A 43 2.41 4.46 13.32
N ALA A 44 2.93 5.62 12.90
CA ALA A 44 2.48 6.29 11.69
C ALA A 44 2.78 5.47 10.42
N PHE A 45 3.99 4.95 10.29
CA PHE A 45 4.37 4.12 9.14
C PHE A 45 3.66 2.76 9.12
N GLN A 46 3.39 2.15 10.28
CA GLN A 46 2.60 0.93 10.38
C GLN A 46 1.15 1.15 9.90
N LYS A 47 0.53 2.31 10.23
CA LYS A 47 -0.80 2.67 9.71
C LYS A 47 -0.81 2.79 8.19
N ILE A 48 0.20 3.46 7.63
CA ILE A 48 0.35 3.59 6.17
C ILE A 48 0.56 2.22 5.52
N LYS A 49 1.36 1.35 6.13
CA LYS A 49 1.57 -0.02 5.65
C LYS A 49 0.24 -0.80 5.61
N LEU A 50 -0.58 -0.68 6.65
CA LEU A 50 -1.89 -1.33 6.71
C LEU A 50 -2.82 -0.84 5.58
N GLN A 51 -2.83 0.46 5.32
CA GLN A 51 -3.58 1.08 4.23
C GLN A 51 -3.17 0.51 2.86
N LEU A 52 -1.87 0.42 2.60
CA LEU A 52 -1.34 -0.17 1.36
C LEU A 52 -1.70 -1.66 1.23
N LEU A 53 -1.63 -2.42 2.32
CA LEU A 53 -2.04 -3.83 2.32
C LEU A 53 -3.52 -4.00 2.00
N ASN A 54 -4.39 -3.13 2.53
CA ASN A 54 -5.81 -3.11 2.19
C ASN A 54 -6.02 -2.82 0.71
N ARG A 55 -5.29 -1.86 0.14
CA ARG A 55 -5.34 -1.58 -1.29
C ARG A 55 -4.89 -2.77 -2.14
N LEU A 56 -3.81 -3.45 -1.75
CA LEU A 56 -3.36 -4.68 -2.42
C LEU A 56 -4.44 -5.76 -2.39
N HIS A 57 -5.11 -5.92 -1.24
CA HIS A 57 -6.22 -6.85 -1.11
C HIS A 57 -7.38 -6.51 -2.07
N GLN A 58 -7.76 -5.24 -2.17
CA GLN A 58 -8.80 -4.78 -3.10
C GLN A 58 -8.42 -5.06 -4.56
N LEU A 59 -7.17 -4.79 -4.97
CA LEU A 59 -6.68 -5.07 -6.31
C LEU A 59 -6.76 -6.58 -6.62
N ASN A 60 -6.42 -7.43 -5.65
CA ASN A 60 -6.54 -8.88 -5.79
C ASN A 60 -7.99 -9.33 -5.97
N GLN A 61 -8.92 -8.77 -5.18
CA GLN A 61 -10.34 -9.06 -5.32
C GLN A 61 -10.89 -8.64 -6.69
N GLN A 62 -10.50 -7.45 -7.19
CA GLN A 62 -10.88 -6.97 -8.52
C GLN A 62 -10.36 -7.91 -9.62
N GLN A 63 -9.11 -8.36 -9.52
CA GLN A 63 -8.54 -9.30 -10.48
C GLN A 63 -9.30 -10.64 -10.49
N ILE A 64 -9.66 -11.16 -9.32
CA ILE A 64 -10.43 -12.39 -9.17
C ILE A 64 -11.84 -12.21 -9.78
N GLN A 65 -12.53 -11.12 -9.47
CA GLN A 65 -13.87 -10.82 -10.02
C GLN A 65 -13.83 -10.71 -11.55
N PHE A 66 -12.82 -10.05 -12.11
CA PHE A 66 -12.64 -9.93 -13.55
C PHE A 66 -12.46 -11.31 -14.22
N TYR A 67 -11.62 -12.16 -13.63
CA TYR A 67 -11.41 -13.52 -14.12
C TYR A 67 -12.73 -14.32 -14.17
N TRP A 68 -13.49 -14.34 -13.07
CA TRP A 68 -14.77 -15.08 -13.03
C TRP A 68 -15.81 -14.53 -14.02
N ALA A 69 -15.90 -13.21 -14.16
CA ALA A 69 -16.80 -12.58 -15.14
C ALA A 69 -16.44 -12.97 -16.59
N SER A 70 -15.14 -13.07 -16.90
CA SER A 70 -14.66 -13.46 -18.23
C SER A 70 -14.87 -14.95 -18.55
N THR A 71 -14.91 -15.81 -17.54
CA THR A 71 -15.12 -17.27 -17.71
C THR A 71 -16.58 -17.69 -17.77
N MET A 72 -17.54 -16.86 -17.31
CA MET A 72 -18.98 -17.18 -17.33
C MET A 72 -19.72 -16.67 -18.58
N GLN A 73 -19.05 -15.91 -19.45
CA GLN A 73 -19.62 -15.40 -20.72
C GLN A 73 -19.24 -16.24 -21.94
N ASN A 74 -18.41 -17.27 -21.78
CA ASN A 74 -18.08 -18.28 -22.79
C ASN A 74 -18.71 -19.63 -22.40
#